data_AF-A0A7V8AA17-F1
#
_entry.id   AF-A0A7V8AA17-F1
#
_cell.length_a   1.000
_cell.length_b   1.000
_cell.length_c   1.000
_cell.angle_alpha   90.00
_cell.angle_beta   90.00
_cell.angle_gamma   90.00
#
_symmetry.space_group_name_H-M   'P 1'
#
loop_
_entity.id
_entity.type
_entity.pdbx_description
1 polymer ?
#
loop_
_entity_poly.entity_id
_entity_poly.type
_entity_poly.pdbx_seq_one_letter_code
_entity_poly.pdbx_strand_id
1 'polypeptide(L)'
;HRGQILKLNSDDYFDIGKHQLKLTGDPESWLLRHEYDSDVFFTKWLEPFWTCFRAKGIVVLAFWVMSLFAEQIRREHKSLGFLETTGIPGTGKSTILMFLWKLTGRSWREEYEGFDPAKSTSAALARNFNRVANLPVVLLEADRSGEASFSKRFDWNELKSLYNGGTFRPRALKNGGNETSEPPFRGAIIIAQNHPIITDDTAIPERILPITFDKNGWSHETKAAADKIEAWPQEELSGNLIHILRREKTWWEQFKAQAPIWEDRFLTPDAFIKNQRIRKNHGQLHAGVEALREIFKLSADQIAAAHDLVDQMAKNRAETLAGDHPVVAKFWDQFDYLESNEAYDPDLGGGKVPINSHRKDKDFIAIHFPHFEARCRDAKITPDPVDILKKHLKDSKSRKFVRADTVNSRNGQSLHCWIFKNPRSDETRGDLL
;
A
#
# COMPACT_ATOMS: atom_id res chain seq x y z
N HIS A 1 24.07 14.98 14.77
CA HIS A 1 24.06 16.11 13.81
C HIS A 1 25.02 15.80 12.67
N ARG A 2 24.57 15.79 11.39
CA ARG A 2 25.42 15.43 10.22
C ARG A 2 26.19 14.10 10.40
N GLY A 3 25.50 13.05 10.85
CA GLY A 3 26.12 11.75 11.14
C GLY A 3 26.99 11.67 12.40
N GLN A 4 27.11 12.74 13.20
CA GLN A 4 27.82 12.70 14.49
C GLN A 4 26.86 12.40 15.66
N ILE A 5 27.35 11.59 16.60
CA ILE A 5 26.68 11.30 17.88
C ILE A 5 27.02 12.44 18.84
N LEU A 6 25.98 13.04 19.42
CA LEU A 6 26.13 14.07 20.45
C LEU A 6 25.85 13.44 21.81
N LYS A 7 26.67 13.79 22.80
CA LYS A 7 26.44 13.43 24.20
C LYS A 7 25.83 14.63 24.92
N LEU A 8 25.14 14.37 26.02
CA LEU A 8 24.70 15.42 26.93
C LEU A 8 25.92 16.12 27.52
N ASN A 9 25.85 17.43 27.64
CA ASN A 9 26.81 18.23 28.39
C ASN A 9 26.53 18.13 29.91
N SER A 10 27.30 18.85 30.72
CA SER A 10 27.17 18.83 32.19
C SER A 10 25.82 19.30 32.72
N ASP A 11 25.02 20.00 31.91
CA ASP A 11 23.73 20.57 32.29
C ASP A 11 22.53 19.78 31.71
N ASP A 12 22.79 18.59 31.16
CA ASP A 12 21.83 17.73 30.47
C ASP A 12 21.23 18.36 29.19
N TYR A 13 22.05 19.09 28.41
CA TYR A 13 21.69 19.59 27.08
C TYR A 13 22.53 18.95 25.98
N PHE A 14 21.96 18.81 24.78
CA PHE A 14 22.70 18.58 23.55
C PHE A 14 23.08 19.92 22.91
N ASP A 15 24.37 20.15 22.73
CA ASP A 15 24.88 21.32 22.01
C ASP A 15 24.84 21.07 20.49
N ILE A 16 23.97 21.80 19.79
CA ILE A 16 23.76 21.69 18.34
C ILE A 16 24.08 23.02 17.67
N GLY A 17 25.36 23.22 17.37
CA GLY A 17 25.85 24.49 16.81
C GLY A 17 25.71 25.61 17.83
N LYS A 18 24.88 26.62 17.54
CA LYS A 18 24.58 27.74 18.46
C LYS A 18 23.33 27.50 19.32
N HIS A 19 22.67 26.35 19.18
CA HIS A 19 21.46 26.02 19.90
C HIS A 19 21.73 24.93 20.93
N GLN A 20 20.99 24.96 22.04
CA GLN A 20 20.98 23.91 23.04
C GLN A 20 19.62 23.24 23.05
N LEU A 21 19.60 21.91 23.07
CA LEU A 21 18.38 21.12 23.10
C LEU A 21 18.34 20.28 24.37
N LYS A 22 17.31 20.46 25.18
CA LYS A 22 16.98 19.55 26.28
C LYS A 22 15.81 18.68 25.89
N LEU A 23 15.95 17.38 26.08
CA LEU A 23 14.82 16.46 25.94
C LEU A 23 13.91 16.64 27.16
N THR A 24 12.61 16.81 26.90
CA THR A 24 11.59 16.87 27.94
C THR A 24 10.90 15.51 28.03
N GLY A 25 10.66 15.03 29.25
CA GLY A 25 10.05 13.73 29.53
C GLY A 25 10.99 12.74 30.20
N ASP A 26 10.39 11.70 30.78
CA ASP A 26 11.11 10.62 31.48
C ASP A 26 11.89 9.76 30.47
N PRO A 27 13.20 9.52 30.63
CA PRO A 27 13.95 8.57 29.83
C PRO A 27 13.31 7.18 29.74
N GLU A 28 12.59 6.76 30.79
CA GLU A 28 11.86 5.48 30.78
C GLU A 28 10.72 5.47 29.74
N SER A 29 10.21 6.64 29.37
CA SER A 29 9.15 6.81 28.36
C SER A 29 9.66 6.92 26.92
N TRP A 30 10.99 6.93 26.71
CA TRP A 30 11.58 6.99 25.37
C TRP A 30 11.20 5.76 24.55
N LEU A 31 10.88 6.02 23.28
CA LEU A 31 10.40 4.98 22.38
C LEU A 31 11.47 3.95 22.03
N LEU A 32 12.72 4.42 21.89
CA LEU A 32 13.84 3.62 21.41
C LEU A 32 14.95 3.62 22.47
N ARG A 33 15.55 2.45 22.67
CA ARG A 33 16.75 2.24 23.48
C ARG A 33 17.76 1.46 22.66
N HIS A 34 19.00 1.90 22.72
CA HIS A 34 20.08 1.36 21.90
C HIS A 34 21.27 0.99 22.77
N GLU A 35 21.82 -0.19 22.52
CA GLU A 35 23.19 -0.51 22.88
C GLU A 35 24.04 -0.26 21.65
N TYR A 36 25.04 0.62 21.80
CA TYR A 36 25.84 1.08 20.68
C TYR A 36 27.31 1.09 21.02
N ASP A 37 28.03 0.32 20.21
CA ASP A 37 29.48 0.34 20.11
C ASP A 37 29.84 0.77 18.68
N SER A 38 30.71 1.78 18.56
CA SER A 38 31.13 2.30 17.27
C SER A 38 32.00 1.33 16.48
N ASP A 39 32.69 0.42 17.16
CA ASP A 39 33.65 -0.52 16.56
C ASP A 39 32.98 -1.85 16.21
N VAL A 40 31.81 -2.13 16.79
CA VAL A 40 31.03 -3.33 16.54
C VAL A 40 29.81 -3.01 15.68
N PHE A 41 29.90 -3.31 14.39
CA PHE A 41 28.75 -3.27 13.50
C PHE A 41 28.17 -4.67 13.26
N PHE A 42 27.20 -5.03 14.08
CA PHE A 42 26.62 -6.37 14.09
C PHE A 42 25.64 -6.58 12.93
N THR A 43 26.07 -7.41 11.96
CA THR A 43 25.32 -7.71 10.72
C THR A 43 25.14 -9.21 10.47
N LYS A 44 25.46 -10.07 11.45
CA LYS A 44 25.33 -11.53 11.33
C LYS A 44 23.89 -11.99 11.11
N TRP A 45 22.92 -11.18 11.50
CA TRP A 45 21.50 -11.40 11.25
C TRP A 45 21.12 -11.36 9.76
N LEU A 46 21.94 -10.74 8.90
CA LEU A 46 21.59 -10.50 7.50
C LEU A 46 21.49 -11.80 6.69
N GLU A 47 22.33 -12.78 6.99
CA GLU A 47 22.30 -14.11 6.35
C GLU A 47 21.00 -14.87 6.67
N PRO A 48 20.62 -15.13 7.94
CA PRO A 48 19.36 -15.78 8.25
C PRO A 48 18.15 -14.95 7.83
N PHE A 49 18.25 -13.61 7.84
CA PHE A 49 17.21 -12.72 7.33
C PHE A 49 16.97 -12.93 5.83
N TRP A 50 18.05 -13.03 5.04
CA TRP A 50 17.97 -13.37 3.63
C TRP A 50 17.43 -14.79 3.41
N THR A 51 17.90 -15.78 4.17
CA THR A 51 17.45 -17.16 4.08
C THR A 51 15.94 -17.27 4.35
N CYS A 52 15.41 -16.51 5.31
CA CYS A 52 13.99 -16.50 5.64
C CYS A 52 13.12 -15.72 4.64
N PHE A 53 13.51 -14.49 4.26
CA PHE A 53 12.63 -13.56 3.56
C PHE A 53 13.03 -13.26 2.11
N ARG A 54 14.24 -13.65 1.69
CA ARG A 54 14.78 -13.43 0.35
C ARG A 54 14.58 -11.97 -0.11
N ALA A 55 14.22 -11.76 -1.37
CA ALA A 55 13.98 -10.44 -1.96
C ALA A 55 12.94 -9.61 -1.17
N LYS A 56 11.87 -10.25 -0.67
CA LYS A 56 10.83 -9.55 0.14
C LYS A 56 11.47 -8.92 1.37
N GLY A 57 12.39 -9.62 2.03
CA GLY A 57 13.15 -9.11 3.17
C GLY A 57 13.96 -7.86 2.84
N ILE A 58 14.73 -7.91 1.76
CA ILE A 58 15.59 -6.79 1.34
C ILE A 58 14.76 -5.56 0.95
N VAL A 59 13.65 -5.75 0.24
CA VAL A 59 12.77 -4.63 -0.15
C VAL A 59 12.09 -4.00 1.08
N VAL A 60 11.61 -4.81 2.04
CA VAL A 60 11.04 -4.28 3.29
C VAL A 60 12.11 -3.57 4.12
N LEU A 61 13.33 -4.11 4.22
CA LEU A 61 14.46 -3.46 4.88
C LEU A 61 14.83 -2.13 4.20
N ALA A 62 14.83 -2.08 2.87
CA ALA A 62 15.09 -0.85 2.11
C ALA A 62 14.07 0.24 2.45
N PHE A 63 12.77 -0.10 2.41
CA PHE A 63 11.72 0.84 2.78
C PHE A 63 11.81 1.25 4.26
N TRP A 64 12.16 0.31 5.15
CA TRP A 64 12.37 0.62 6.57
C TRP A 64 13.50 1.62 6.77
N VAL A 65 14.64 1.44 6.08
CA VAL A 65 15.73 2.41 6.11
C VAL A 65 15.31 3.75 5.48
N MET A 66 14.57 3.75 4.38
CA MET A 66 14.00 4.98 3.81
C MET A 66 13.12 5.73 4.82
N SER A 67 12.40 5.02 5.71
CA SER A 67 11.60 5.66 6.75
C SER A 67 12.43 6.49 7.73
N LEU A 68 13.70 6.13 7.94
CA LEU A 68 14.67 6.86 8.77
C LEU A 68 15.12 8.19 8.15
N PHE A 69 14.77 8.41 6.88
CA PHE A 69 15.07 9.61 6.12
C PHE A 69 13.79 10.20 5.48
N ALA A 70 12.61 9.90 6.02
CA ALA A 70 11.33 10.27 5.43
C ALA A 70 11.15 11.78 5.21
N GLU A 71 11.62 12.62 6.15
CA GLU A 71 11.59 14.08 6.01
C GLU A 71 12.53 14.54 4.89
N GLN A 72 13.73 13.96 4.77
CA GLN A 72 14.68 14.27 3.70
C GLN A 72 14.10 13.88 2.33
N ILE A 73 13.55 12.66 2.21
CA ILE A 73 12.91 12.16 0.98
C ILE A 73 11.75 13.07 0.58
N ARG A 74 10.85 13.43 1.51
CA ARG A 74 9.72 14.31 1.18
C ARG A 74 10.15 15.74 0.88
N ARG A 75 11.18 16.26 1.54
CA ARG A 75 11.70 17.60 1.24
C ARG A 75 12.17 17.71 -0.21
N GLU A 76 12.89 16.70 -0.68
CA GLU A 76 13.47 16.67 -2.03
C GLU A 76 12.44 16.20 -3.06
N HIS A 77 11.88 15.00 -2.88
CA HIS A 77 11.03 14.34 -3.88
C HIS A 77 9.56 14.71 -3.72
N LYS A 78 9.17 15.50 -2.71
CA LYS A 78 7.79 15.94 -2.43
C LYS A 78 6.82 14.84 -2.01
N SER A 79 7.25 13.58 -2.00
CA SER A 79 6.42 12.43 -1.65
C SER A 79 7.22 11.24 -1.14
N LEU A 80 6.56 10.37 -0.38
CA LEU A 80 7.01 9.04 -0.03
C LEU A 80 5.81 8.08 -0.03
N GLY A 81 5.90 7.00 -0.80
CA GLY A 81 4.86 5.96 -0.90
C GLY A 81 4.59 5.24 0.41
N PHE A 82 3.53 4.43 0.42
CA PHE A 82 3.13 3.61 1.56
C PHE A 82 3.47 2.16 1.26
N LEU A 83 4.28 1.53 2.11
CA LEU A 83 4.55 0.10 1.97
C LEU A 83 3.32 -0.66 2.45
N GLU A 84 2.81 -1.56 1.63
CA GLU A 84 1.73 -2.47 2.00
C GLU A 84 2.30 -3.88 2.03
N THR A 85 2.17 -4.55 3.17
CA THR A 85 2.55 -5.94 3.38
C THR A 85 1.27 -6.75 3.61
N THR A 86 0.97 -7.64 2.67
CA THR A 86 -0.20 -8.54 2.74
C THR A 86 0.24 -9.97 2.93
N GLY A 87 -0.67 -10.84 3.37
CA GLY A 87 -0.37 -12.27 3.51
C GLY A 87 -1.18 -12.89 4.62
N ILE A 88 -1.58 -14.15 4.42
CA ILE A 88 -2.33 -14.92 5.43
C ILE A 88 -1.50 -15.10 6.71
N PRO A 89 -2.16 -15.33 7.87
CA PRO A 89 -1.47 -15.59 9.12
C PRO A 89 -0.40 -16.68 9.00
N GLY A 90 0.74 -16.45 9.68
CA GLY A 90 1.87 -17.37 9.68
C GLY A 90 2.83 -17.24 8.50
N THR A 91 2.62 -16.31 7.55
CA THR A 91 3.53 -16.11 6.39
C THR A 91 4.82 -15.33 6.69
N GLY A 92 5.05 -14.92 7.95
CA GLY A 92 6.26 -14.20 8.38
C GLY A 92 6.16 -12.67 8.37
N LYS A 93 4.99 -12.09 8.03
CA LYS A 93 4.71 -10.64 8.04
C LYS A 93 4.99 -9.97 9.40
N SER A 94 4.45 -10.53 10.48
CA SER A 94 4.68 -9.99 11.83
C SER A 94 6.13 -10.19 12.25
N THR A 95 6.72 -11.35 11.94
CA THR A 95 8.12 -11.67 12.25
C THR A 95 9.10 -10.63 11.68
N ILE A 96 8.95 -10.26 10.39
CA ILE A 96 9.83 -9.25 9.77
C ILE A 96 9.66 -7.87 10.40
N LEU A 97 8.43 -7.43 10.69
CA LEU A 97 8.17 -6.11 11.27
C LEU A 97 8.68 -6.02 12.71
N MET A 98 8.45 -7.06 13.52
CA MET A 98 8.99 -7.14 14.88
C MET A 98 10.51 -7.16 14.88
N PHE A 99 11.14 -7.91 13.96
CA PHE A 99 12.59 -7.92 13.83
C PHE A 99 13.14 -6.52 13.49
N LEU A 100 12.51 -5.78 12.58
CA LEU A 100 12.96 -4.44 12.22
C LEU A 100 12.76 -3.42 13.36
N TRP A 101 11.77 -3.64 14.23
CA TRP A 101 11.65 -2.88 15.47
C TRP A 101 12.77 -3.19 16.47
N LYS A 102 13.18 -4.46 16.62
CA LYS A 102 14.38 -4.83 17.40
C LYS A 102 15.64 -4.18 16.82
N LEU A 103 15.80 -4.25 15.49
CA LEU A 103 16.92 -3.62 14.76
C LEU A 103 17.00 -2.10 15.00
N THR A 104 15.86 -1.47 15.24
CA THR A 104 15.76 -0.02 15.53
C THR A 104 15.58 0.30 17.01
N GLY A 105 15.77 -0.66 17.91
CA GLY A 105 15.86 -0.41 19.34
C GLY A 105 14.52 -0.18 20.07
N ARG A 106 13.38 -0.57 19.51
CA ARG A 106 12.08 -0.38 20.17
C ARG A 106 11.79 -1.51 21.18
N SER A 107 12.15 -1.32 22.44
CA SER A 107 12.22 -2.40 23.48
C SER A 107 11.09 -2.52 24.50
N TRP A 108 10.20 -1.56 24.70
CA TRP A 108 9.33 -1.61 25.90
C TRP A 108 8.11 -2.56 25.81
N ARG A 109 7.84 -3.15 24.65
CA ARG A 109 6.89 -4.26 24.51
C ARG A 109 7.55 -5.29 23.61
N GLU A 110 7.85 -6.47 24.14
CA GLU A 110 8.56 -7.57 23.43
C GLU A 110 7.87 -8.03 22.13
N GLU A 111 6.73 -7.44 21.76
CA GLU A 111 5.90 -7.81 20.62
C GLU A 111 5.31 -6.60 19.88
N TYR A 112 5.94 -5.42 19.94
CA TYR A 112 5.41 -4.27 19.19
C TYR A 112 5.61 -4.45 17.68
N GLU A 113 4.52 -4.67 16.96
CA GLU A 113 4.48 -4.67 15.48
C GLU A 113 3.97 -3.32 14.94
N GLY A 114 2.91 -2.78 15.54
CA GLY A 114 2.15 -1.63 15.06
C GLY A 114 0.92 -1.38 15.91
N PHE A 115 -0.04 -0.61 15.39
CA PHE A 115 -1.34 -0.44 16.05
C PHE A 115 -2.50 -0.65 15.08
N ASP A 116 -3.62 -1.12 15.60
CA ASP A 116 -4.86 -1.26 14.84
C ASP A 116 -5.61 0.09 14.84
N PRO A 117 -5.73 0.76 13.69
CA PRO A 117 -6.33 2.09 13.64
C PRO A 117 -7.86 2.03 13.84
N ALA A 118 -8.52 0.91 13.55
CA ALA A 118 -9.96 0.74 13.76
C ALA A 118 -10.32 0.60 15.25
N LYS A 119 -9.34 0.23 16.09
CA LYS A 119 -9.49 0.15 17.56
C LYS A 119 -9.12 1.44 18.30
N SER A 120 -8.72 2.49 17.59
CA SER A 120 -8.19 3.72 18.19
C SER A 120 -9.17 4.89 18.09
N THR A 121 -9.30 5.69 19.14
CA THR A 121 -10.09 6.94 19.07
C THR A 121 -9.42 7.93 18.11
N SER A 122 -10.19 8.88 17.56
CA SER A 122 -9.67 9.92 16.67
C SER A 122 -8.48 10.69 17.25
N ALA A 123 -8.51 10.99 18.56
CA ALA A 123 -7.42 11.68 19.24
C ALA A 123 -6.18 10.78 19.42
N ALA A 124 -6.37 9.50 19.72
CA ALA A 124 -5.28 8.54 19.83
C ALA A 124 -4.61 8.31 18.47
N LEU A 125 -5.39 8.21 17.38
CA LEU A 125 -4.88 8.12 16.01
C LEU A 125 -3.99 9.32 15.68
N ALA A 126 -4.50 10.54 15.86
CA ALA A 126 -3.72 11.75 15.59
C ALA A 126 -2.43 11.82 16.41
N ARG A 127 -2.42 11.33 17.65
CA ARG A 127 -1.18 11.21 18.44
C ARG A 127 -0.23 10.17 17.86
N ASN A 128 -0.72 8.98 17.48
CA ASN A 128 0.13 7.92 16.92
C ASN A 128 0.82 8.35 15.61
N PHE A 129 0.10 9.02 14.70
CA PHE A 129 0.70 9.52 13.46
C PHE A 129 1.74 10.63 13.70
N ASN A 130 1.58 11.45 14.74
CA ASN A 130 2.50 12.55 15.05
C ASN A 130 3.56 12.19 16.11
N ARG A 131 3.57 10.96 16.62
CA ARG A 131 4.45 10.54 17.73
C ARG A 131 5.91 10.46 17.31
N VAL A 132 6.17 10.22 16.03
CA VAL A 132 7.51 9.95 15.52
C VAL A 132 7.85 10.83 14.32
N ALA A 133 9.14 11.10 14.18
CA ALA A 133 9.75 11.71 13.01
C ALA A 133 10.83 10.76 12.49
N ASN A 134 10.94 10.59 11.17
CA ASN A 134 11.92 9.70 10.55
C ASN A 134 11.91 8.28 11.15
N LEU A 135 10.71 7.71 11.31
CA LEU A 135 10.47 6.32 11.72
C LEU A 135 9.19 5.81 11.05
N PRO A 136 9.00 4.49 10.95
CA PRO A 136 7.77 3.94 10.40
C PRO A 136 6.61 4.07 11.40
N VAL A 137 5.42 4.30 10.86
CA VAL A 137 4.13 4.20 11.53
C VAL A 137 3.41 3.02 10.90
N VAL A 138 3.33 1.92 11.66
CA VAL A 138 2.81 0.63 11.19
C VAL A 138 1.34 0.49 11.57
N LEU A 139 0.47 0.29 10.57
CA LEU A 139 -0.98 0.09 10.71
C LEU A 139 -1.32 -1.39 10.54
N LEU A 140 -1.97 -2.00 11.54
CA LEU A 140 -2.30 -3.42 11.55
C LEU A 140 -3.79 -3.66 11.33
N GLU A 141 -4.16 -4.60 10.45
CA GLU A 141 -5.51 -5.22 10.37
C GLU A 141 -6.67 -4.20 10.37
N ALA A 142 -6.49 -3.10 9.63
CA ALA A 142 -7.41 -1.95 9.63
C ALA A 142 -8.71 -2.19 8.84
N ASP A 143 -8.79 -3.28 8.06
CA ASP A 143 -9.91 -3.64 7.17
C ASP A 143 -10.58 -4.94 7.62
N ARG A 144 -11.09 -4.95 8.86
CA ARG A 144 -11.89 -6.08 9.36
C ARG A 144 -13.26 -6.07 8.68
N SER A 145 -13.48 -7.00 7.76
CA SER A 145 -14.79 -7.29 7.17
C SER A 145 -15.60 -8.28 8.02
N GLY A 146 -15.64 -8.12 9.35
CA GLY A 146 -16.33 -9.03 10.27
C GLY A 146 -17.41 -8.34 11.12
N GLU A 147 -18.58 -8.98 11.17
CA GLU A 147 -19.88 -8.75 11.84
C GLU A 147 -20.04 -7.88 13.11
N ALA A 148 -18.99 -7.28 13.68
CA ALA A 148 -19.13 -6.37 14.82
C ALA A 148 -19.64 -4.99 14.38
N SER A 149 -20.95 -4.77 14.48
CA SER A 149 -21.70 -3.59 14.01
C SER A 149 -21.35 -2.24 14.68
N PHE A 150 -20.24 -2.12 15.42
CA PHE A 150 -19.90 -0.90 16.18
C PHE A 150 -18.48 -0.36 16.01
N SER A 151 -17.55 -1.06 15.34
CA SER A 151 -16.24 -0.47 14.98
C SER A 151 -16.29 0.05 13.55
N LYS A 152 -16.28 1.39 13.37
CA LYS A 152 -16.15 2.01 12.04
C LYS A 152 -14.88 1.49 11.36
N ARG A 153 -15.00 1.00 10.11
CA ARG A 153 -13.84 0.69 9.25
C ARG A 153 -12.97 1.95 9.13
N PHE A 154 -11.65 1.77 9.13
CA PHE A 154 -10.73 2.88 8.94
C PHE A 154 -10.81 3.39 7.50
N ASP A 155 -11.00 4.70 7.33
CA ASP A 155 -11.02 5.30 5.99
C ASP A 155 -9.59 5.57 5.52
N TRP A 156 -9.11 4.73 4.60
CA TRP A 156 -7.79 4.85 3.99
C TRP A 156 -7.57 6.20 3.29
N ASN A 157 -8.64 6.87 2.84
CA ASN A 157 -8.53 8.16 2.18
C ASN A 157 -7.93 9.24 3.10
N GLU A 158 -7.99 9.06 4.42
CA GLU A 158 -7.35 9.96 5.38
C GLU A 158 -5.83 9.96 5.28
N LEU A 159 -5.22 8.93 4.69
CA LEU A 159 -3.76 8.88 4.48
C LEU A 159 -3.29 9.72 3.29
N LYS A 160 -4.18 10.20 2.41
CA LYS A 160 -3.80 10.89 1.17
C LYS A 160 -2.87 12.08 1.41
N SER A 161 -3.09 12.86 2.47
CA SER A 161 -2.26 14.03 2.81
C SER A 161 -0.86 13.63 3.29
N LEU A 162 -0.72 12.48 3.95
CA LEU A 162 0.53 12.01 4.56
C LEU A 162 1.58 11.62 3.52
N TYR A 163 1.14 11.27 2.30
CA TYR A 163 2.00 10.99 1.15
C TYR A 163 3.00 12.13 0.92
N ASN A 164 2.55 13.39 1.05
CA ASN A 164 3.35 14.60 0.89
C ASN A 164 3.79 15.22 2.23
N GLY A 165 3.60 14.53 3.36
CA GLY A 165 3.96 15.04 4.69
C GLY A 165 2.95 16.04 5.27
N GLY A 166 1.72 16.05 4.76
CA GLY A 166 0.63 16.86 5.30
C GLY A 166 0.17 16.38 6.67
N THR A 167 -0.86 17.04 7.19
CA THR A 167 -1.39 16.78 8.53
C THR A 167 -2.38 15.62 8.52
N PHE A 168 -2.31 14.76 9.55
CA PHE A 168 -3.38 13.81 9.86
C PHE A 168 -4.36 14.44 10.86
N ARG A 169 -5.62 14.65 10.43
CA ARG A 169 -6.74 15.20 11.24
C ARG A 169 -6.36 16.45 12.07
N PRO A 170 -6.41 17.65 11.47
CA PRO A 170 -6.27 18.93 12.18
C PRO A 170 -7.11 19.01 13.47
N ARG A 171 -6.59 19.64 14.52
CA ARG A 171 -7.31 19.80 15.80
C ARG A 171 -7.51 21.27 16.15
N ALA A 172 -8.75 21.68 16.40
CA ALA A 172 -9.03 23.01 16.92
C ALA A 172 -8.37 23.22 18.31
N LEU A 173 -7.78 24.39 18.52
CA LEU A 173 -7.21 24.78 19.81
C LEU A 173 -8.33 25.36 20.70
N LYS A 174 -8.39 24.91 21.96
CA LYS A 174 -9.36 25.43 22.94
C LYS A 174 -8.85 26.73 23.56
N ASN A 175 -8.78 27.80 22.77
CA ASN A 175 -8.36 29.13 23.22
C ASN A 175 -9.39 30.23 22.91
N GLY A 176 -10.62 29.86 22.54
CA GLY A 176 -11.69 30.82 22.21
C GLY A 176 -11.52 31.51 20.84
N GLY A 177 -10.48 31.15 20.08
CA GLY A 177 -10.25 31.61 18.71
C GLY A 177 -10.47 30.52 17.65
N ASN A 178 -10.21 30.87 16.38
CA ASN A 178 -10.33 29.96 15.23
C ASN A 178 -9.01 29.23 14.88
N GLU A 179 -8.08 29.12 15.84
CA GLU A 179 -6.78 28.52 15.60
C GLU A 179 -6.86 26.98 15.56
N THR A 180 -6.13 26.40 14.62
CA THR A 180 -6.06 24.94 14.42
C THR A 180 -4.63 24.45 14.49
N SER A 181 -4.39 23.37 15.24
CA SER A 181 -3.12 22.66 15.30
C SER A 181 -3.02 21.67 14.15
N GLU A 182 -2.07 21.94 13.25
CA GLU A 182 -1.80 21.13 12.06
C GLU A 182 -0.35 20.64 12.01
N PRO A 183 0.05 19.73 12.92
CA PRO A 183 1.40 19.19 12.90
C PRO A 183 1.63 18.37 11.61
N PRO A 184 2.73 18.62 10.88
CA PRO A 184 3.04 17.85 9.67
C PRO A 184 3.41 16.41 10.02
N PHE A 185 3.06 15.47 9.14
CA PHE A 185 3.48 14.08 9.27
C PHE A 185 4.96 13.90 8.88
N ARG A 186 5.76 13.38 9.82
CA ARG A 186 7.22 13.26 9.67
C ARG A 186 7.72 11.81 9.57
N GLY A 187 6.85 10.81 9.68
CA GLY A 187 7.21 9.39 9.60
C GLY A 187 7.06 8.80 8.19
N ALA A 188 7.13 7.48 8.04
CA ALA A 188 6.68 6.75 6.86
C ALA A 188 5.51 5.82 7.21
N ILE A 189 4.68 5.43 6.25
CA ILE A 189 3.56 4.52 6.50
C ILE A 189 3.91 3.12 6.04
N ILE A 190 3.71 2.15 6.93
CA ILE A 190 3.67 0.72 6.59
C ILE A 190 2.29 0.20 6.96
N ILE A 191 1.68 -0.55 6.05
CA ILE A 191 0.35 -1.13 6.21
C ILE A 191 0.53 -2.64 6.22
N ALA A 192 0.06 -3.31 7.27
CA ALA A 192 0.16 -4.75 7.42
C ALA A 192 -1.25 -5.34 7.55
N GLN A 193 -1.66 -6.14 6.56
CA GLN A 193 -3.01 -6.69 6.46
C GLN A 193 -3.00 -8.12 5.95
N ASN A 194 -4.12 -8.83 6.08
CA ASN A 194 -4.25 -10.15 5.46
C ASN A 194 -4.55 -10.06 3.96
N HIS A 195 -5.29 -9.03 3.55
CA HIS A 195 -5.69 -8.80 2.16
C HIS A 195 -5.28 -7.38 1.69
N PRO A 196 -5.07 -7.18 0.38
CA PRO A 196 -4.77 -5.86 -0.18
C PRO A 196 -5.88 -4.84 0.08
N ILE A 197 -5.49 -3.58 0.25
CA ILE A 197 -6.41 -2.45 0.36
C ILE A 197 -7.22 -2.31 -0.93
N ILE A 198 -8.54 -2.27 -0.76
CA ILE A 198 -9.48 -1.89 -1.81
C ILE A 198 -10.15 -0.58 -1.36
N THR A 199 -10.07 0.44 -2.22
CA THR A 199 -10.73 1.74 -2.02
C THR A 199 -11.61 2.07 -3.20
N ASP A 200 -12.60 2.93 -2.97
CA ASP A 200 -13.55 3.33 -4.00
C ASP A 200 -12.89 4.06 -5.18
N ASP A 201 -11.79 4.77 -4.93
CA ASP A 201 -10.99 5.48 -5.91
C ASP A 201 -9.56 4.92 -6.01
N THR A 202 -8.79 5.35 -7.01
CA THR A 202 -7.41 4.91 -7.22
C THR A 202 -6.38 5.71 -6.42
N ALA A 203 -6.79 6.76 -5.69
CA ALA A 203 -5.83 7.70 -5.13
C ALA A 203 -4.93 7.05 -4.07
N ILE A 204 -5.48 6.24 -3.16
CA ILE A 204 -4.64 5.47 -2.22
C ILE A 204 -3.85 4.37 -2.94
N PRO A 205 -4.46 3.50 -3.76
CA PRO A 205 -3.74 2.45 -4.49
C PRO A 205 -2.54 2.93 -5.32
N GLU A 206 -2.61 4.10 -5.94
CA GLU A 206 -1.49 4.71 -6.69
C GLU A 206 -0.29 5.09 -5.81
N ARG A 207 -0.50 5.21 -4.50
CA ARG A 207 0.53 5.57 -3.51
C ARG A 207 1.10 4.35 -2.78
N ILE A 208 0.59 3.15 -3.05
CA ILE A 208 0.96 1.92 -2.36
C ILE A 208 2.07 1.17 -3.12
N LEU A 209 3.02 0.64 -2.36
CA LEU A 209 4.06 -0.31 -2.74
C LEU A 209 3.69 -1.70 -2.17
N PRO A 210 3.00 -2.57 -2.94
CA PRO A 210 2.50 -3.85 -2.41
C PRO A 210 3.57 -4.94 -2.34
N ILE A 211 3.63 -5.67 -1.24
CA ILE A 211 4.40 -6.91 -1.09
C ILE A 211 3.48 -7.96 -0.47
N THR A 212 3.35 -9.10 -1.13
CA THR A 212 2.57 -10.22 -0.61
C THR A 212 3.48 -11.31 -0.06
N PHE A 213 3.29 -11.65 1.21
CA PHE A 213 3.88 -12.79 1.89
C PHE A 213 3.02 -14.03 1.65
N ASP A 214 3.69 -15.12 1.29
CA ASP A 214 3.11 -16.42 0.99
C ASP A 214 3.97 -17.51 1.63
N LYS A 215 3.57 -18.77 1.47
CA LYS A 215 4.31 -19.92 1.99
C LYS A 215 5.32 -20.49 0.97
N ASN A 216 5.58 -19.75 -0.11
CA ASN A 216 6.47 -20.22 -1.17
C ASN A 216 7.91 -20.25 -0.67
N GLY A 217 8.64 -21.33 -0.99
CA GLY A 217 10.04 -21.50 -0.57
C GLY A 217 10.22 -21.93 0.90
N TRP A 218 9.15 -22.30 1.60
CA TRP A 218 9.25 -22.82 2.97
C TRP A 218 9.97 -24.16 3.02
N SER A 219 10.93 -24.26 3.93
CA SER A 219 11.71 -25.46 4.21
C SER A 219 12.12 -25.52 5.68
N HIS A 220 12.76 -26.62 6.09
CA HIS A 220 13.38 -26.71 7.42
C HIS A 220 14.45 -25.63 7.63
N GLU A 221 15.19 -25.28 6.58
CA GLU A 221 16.22 -24.24 6.63
C GLU A 221 15.60 -22.85 6.87
N THR A 222 14.54 -22.50 6.11
CA THR A 222 13.87 -21.20 6.29
C THR A 222 13.19 -21.10 7.65
N LYS A 223 12.65 -22.21 8.18
CA LYS A 223 12.07 -22.22 9.53
C LYS A 223 13.14 -22.02 10.60
N ALA A 224 14.26 -22.72 10.52
CA ALA A 224 15.38 -22.52 11.45
C ALA A 224 15.96 -21.09 11.38
N ALA A 225 15.99 -20.49 10.18
CA ALA A 225 16.39 -19.10 10.02
C ALA A 225 15.37 -18.12 10.65
N ALA A 226 14.07 -18.36 10.49
CA ALA A 226 13.02 -17.59 11.14
C ALA A 226 13.12 -17.66 12.67
N ASP A 227 13.32 -18.87 13.23
CA ASP A 227 13.47 -19.06 14.67
C ASP A 227 14.68 -18.30 15.23
N LYS A 228 15.80 -18.26 14.48
CA LYS A 228 16.97 -17.44 14.84
C LYS A 228 16.65 -15.94 14.83
N ILE A 229 15.93 -15.47 13.80
CA ILE A 229 15.53 -14.06 13.67
C ILE A 229 14.60 -13.65 14.81
N GLU A 230 13.66 -14.50 15.19
CA GLU A 230 12.73 -14.26 16.31
C GLU A 230 13.46 -14.24 17.65
N ALA A 231 14.37 -15.18 17.88
CA ALA A 231 15.11 -15.32 19.13
C ALA A 231 16.25 -14.31 19.30
N TRP A 232 16.62 -13.55 18.26
CA TRP A 232 17.78 -12.67 18.34
C TRP A 232 17.59 -11.59 19.43
N PRO A 233 18.58 -11.42 20.34
CA PRO A 233 18.53 -10.38 21.37
C PRO A 233 18.50 -8.98 20.75
N GLN A 234 17.69 -8.09 21.30
CA GLN A 234 17.61 -6.72 20.80
C GLN A 234 18.90 -5.96 21.07
N GLU A 235 19.57 -6.24 22.18
CA GLU A 235 20.80 -5.61 22.64
C GLU A 235 21.87 -5.66 21.53
N GLU A 236 22.01 -6.83 20.89
CA GLU A 236 22.92 -7.02 19.75
C GLU A 236 22.49 -6.30 18.47
N LEU A 237 21.17 -6.08 18.29
CA LEU A 237 20.60 -5.54 17.06
C LEU A 237 20.46 -4.01 17.08
N SER A 238 20.09 -3.45 18.23
CA SER A 238 19.58 -2.07 18.38
C SER A 238 20.57 -0.98 17.97
N GLY A 239 21.88 -1.26 18.06
CA GLY A 239 22.94 -0.37 17.57
C GLY A 239 22.93 -0.16 16.06
N ASN A 240 22.26 -1.03 15.28
CA ASN A 240 22.15 -0.90 13.83
C ASN A 240 21.52 0.43 13.41
N LEU A 241 20.53 0.96 14.16
CA LEU A 241 19.95 2.27 13.87
C LEU A 241 21.02 3.35 13.81
N ILE A 242 21.91 3.40 14.81
CA ILE A 242 22.95 4.43 14.89
C ILE A 242 23.95 4.23 13.77
N HIS A 243 24.35 2.99 13.45
CA HIS A 243 25.20 2.68 12.31
C HIS A 243 24.60 3.13 10.97
N ILE A 244 23.29 2.96 10.78
CA ILE A 244 22.56 3.45 9.60
C ILE A 244 22.58 4.99 9.55
N LEU A 245 22.17 5.65 10.64
CA LEU A 245 22.07 7.11 10.70
C LEU A 245 23.42 7.82 10.55
N ARG A 246 24.52 7.21 11.02
CA ARG A 246 25.88 7.74 10.80
C ARG A 246 26.30 7.75 9.33
N ARG A 247 25.67 6.91 8.51
CA ARG A 247 25.89 6.83 7.05
C ARG A 247 24.91 7.69 6.24
N GLU A 248 24.16 8.59 6.90
CA GLU A 248 23.18 9.49 6.26
C GLU A 248 23.73 10.14 4.98
N LYS A 249 24.97 10.67 5.03
CA LYS A 249 25.56 11.37 3.88
C LYS A 249 25.70 10.45 2.66
N THR A 250 26.38 9.31 2.80
CA THR A 250 26.66 8.40 1.68
C THR A 250 25.37 7.74 1.20
N TRP A 251 24.50 7.30 2.12
CA TRP A 251 23.19 6.76 1.79
C TRP A 251 22.36 7.77 0.98
N TRP A 252 22.31 9.03 1.42
CA TRP A 252 21.54 10.08 0.74
C TRP A 252 22.11 10.45 -0.64
N GLU A 253 23.43 10.51 -0.77
CA GLU A 253 24.11 10.74 -2.05
C GLU A 253 23.75 9.63 -3.05
N GLN A 254 23.83 8.36 -2.63
CA GLN A 254 23.46 7.22 -3.46
C GLN A 254 21.98 7.22 -3.82
N PHE A 255 21.09 7.42 -2.84
CA PHE A 255 19.64 7.46 -3.06
C PHE A 255 19.25 8.52 -4.10
N LYS A 256 19.76 9.74 -3.97
CA LYS A 256 19.48 10.83 -4.91
C LYS A 256 20.00 10.55 -6.32
N ALA A 257 21.18 9.94 -6.44
CA ALA A 257 21.74 9.60 -7.74
C ALA A 257 20.90 8.54 -8.46
N GLN A 258 20.39 7.56 -7.71
CA GLN A 258 19.69 6.40 -8.26
C GLN A 258 18.21 6.67 -8.55
N ALA A 259 17.51 7.44 -7.72
CA ALA A 259 16.07 7.66 -7.85
C ALA A 259 15.58 8.12 -9.24
N PRO A 260 16.19 9.14 -9.90
CA PRO A 260 15.74 9.53 -11.23
C PRO A 260 16.01 8.44 -12.28
N ILE A 261 17.14 7.73 -12.19
CA ILE A 261 17.50 6.65 -13.13
C ILE A 261 16.45 5.54 -13.08
N TRP A 262 16.06 5.12 -11.88
CA TRP A 262 15.06 4.07 -11.72
C TRP A 262 13.64 4.54 -12.00
N GLU A 263 13.30 5.81 -11.79
CA GLU A 263 12.02 6.36 -12.23
C GLU A 263 11.91 6.36 -13.77
N ASP A 264 12.98 6.75 -14.46
CA ASP A 264 13.05 6.81 -15.93
C ASP A 264 13.06 5.43 -16.58
N ARG A 265 13.55 4.38 -15.89
CA ARG A 265 13.45 2.98 -16.36
C ARG A 265 12.01 2.62 -16.73
N PHE A 266 11.01 3.08 -15.99
CA PHE A 266 9.61 2.80 -16.30
C PHE A 266 9.03 3.62 -17.46
N LEU A 267 9.86 4.40 -18.17
CA LEU A 267 9.52 5.06 -19.43
C LEU A 267 10.07 4.29 -20.65
N THR A 268 10.88 3.26 -20.44
CA THR A 268 11.35 2.40 -21.53
C THR A 268 10.23 1.49 -22.04
N PRO A 269 10.26 1.07 -23.31
CA PRO A 269 9.21 0.22 -23.88
C PRO A 269 8.98 -1.11 -23.13
N ASP A 270 10.04 -1.71 -22.56
CA ASP A 270 10.00 -3.01 -21.87
C ASP A 270 9.47 -2.94 -20.42
N ALA A 271 9.43 -1.74 -19.84
CA ALA A 271 8.99 -1.50 -18.47
C ALA A 271 7.95 -0.37 -18.37
N PHE A 272 7.31 0.00 -19.49
CA PHE A 272 6.49 1.20 -19.59
C PHE A 272 5.31 1.19 -18.61
N ILE A 273 5.30 2.16 -17.69
CA ILE A 273 4.19 2.39 -16.76
C ILE A 273 3.68 3.82 -16.95
N LYS A 274 2.42 3.98 -17.37
CA LYS A 274 1.82 5.30 -17.61
C LYS A 274 1.67 6.14 -16.34
N ASN A 275 1.35 5.52 -15.21
CA ASN A 275 1.05 6.25 -13.97
C ASN A 275 2.33 6.78 -13.30
N GLN A 276 2.45 8.11 -13.20
CA GLN A 276 3.62 8.77 -12.63
C GLN A 276 3.87 8.42 -11.15
N ARG A 277 2.82 8.26 -10.33
CA ARG A 277 2.98 7.91 -8.91
C ARG A 277 3.56 6.52 -8.76
N ILE A 278 3.11 5.56 -9.57
CA ILE A 278 3.67 4.20 -9.57
C ILE A 278 5.15 4.25 -9.93
N ARG A 279 5.54 4.91 -11.03
CA ARG A 279 6.94 5.06 -11.44
C ARG A 279 7.80 5.67 -10.33
N LYS A 280 7.35 6.81 -9.79
CA LYS A 280 8.08 7.55 -8.77
C LYS A 280 8.25 6.77 -7.46
N ASN A 281 7.18 6.13 -6.98
CA ASN A 281 7.24 5.36 -5.74
C ASN A 281 8.16 4.13 -5.88
N HIS A 282 8.06 3.40 -6.99
CA HIS A 282 8.90 2.23 -7.20
C HIS A 282 10.35 2.63 -7.55
N GLY A 283 10.57 3.72 -8.28
CA GLY A 283 11.90 4.28 -8.52
C GLY A 283 12.60 4.73 -7.23
N GLN A 284 11.87 5.37 -6.31
CA GLN A 284 12.36 5.64 -4.95
C GLN A 284 12.72 4.34 -4.20
N LEU A 285 11.92 3.29 -4.33
CA LEU A 285 12.19 2.01 -3.66
C LEU A 285 13.42 1.30 -4.23
N HIS A 286 13.60 1.27 -5.57
CA HIS A 286 14.84 0.81 -6.20
C HIS A 286 16.06 1.60 -5.70
N ALA A 287 15.96 2.93 -5.63
CA ALA A 287 17.02 3.76 -5.09
C ALA A 287 17.32 3.46 -3.61
N GLY A 288 16.29 3.14 -2.82
CA GLY A 288 16.44 2.66 -1.45
C GLY A 288 17.20 1.34 -1.37
N VAL A 289 16.92 0.39 -2.27
CA VAL A 289 17.64 -0.89 -2.39
C VAL A 289 19.11 -0.66 -2.75
N GLU A 290 19.41 0.20 -3.73
CA GLU A 290 20.79 0.55 -4.08
C GLU A 290 21.53 1.21 -2.92
N ALA A 291 20.88 2.15 -2.23
CA ALA A 291 21.47 2.85 -1.10
C ALA A 291 21.71 1.94 0.12
N LEU A 292 21.05 0.77 0.24
CA LEU A 292 21.39 -0.21 1.28
C LEU A 292 22.84 -0.70 1.19
N ARG A 293 23.45 -0.68 0.00
CA ARG A 293 24.84 -1.13 -0.21
C ARG A 293 25.87 -0.25 0.52
N GLU A 294 25.51 0.99 0.80
CA GLU A 294 26.32 1.91 1.62
C GLU A 294 26.32 1.53 3.10
N ILE A 295 25.35 0.72 3.52
CA ILE A 295 25.15 0.33 4.92
C ILE A 295 25.54 -1.14 5.12
N PHE A 296 25.02 -2.05 4.31
CA PHE A 296 25.14 -3.49 4.49
C PHE A 296 25.91 -4.14 3.34
N LYS A 297 26.67 -5.19 3.67
CA LYS A 297 27.36 -6.03 2.67
C LYS A 297 26.37 -7.00 2.03
N LEU A 298 25.67 -6.53 1.00
CA LEU A 298 24.75 -7.33 0.19
C LEU A 298 25.46 -7.83 -1.07
N SER A 299 25.23 -9.10 -1.43
CA SER A 299 25.72 -9.68 -2.68
C SER A 299 24.98 -9.11 -3.89
N ALA A 300 25.58 -9.24 -5.08
CA ALA A 300 24.96 -8.82 -6.33
C ALA A 300 23.61 -9.53 -6.56
N ASP A 301 23.53 -10.83 -6.26
CA ASP A 301 22.31 -11.63 -6.43
C ASP A 301 21.18 -11.17 -5.50
N GLN A 302 21.51 -10.78 -4.26
CA GLN A 302 20.53 -10.23 -3.32
C GLN A 302 19.94 -8.91 -3.80
N ILE A 303 20.79 -8.04 -4.35
CA ILE A 303 20.39 -6.74 -4.90
C ILE A 303 19.56 -6.94 -6.18
N ALA A 304 20.02 -7.79 -7.10
CA ALA A 304 19.30 -8.10 -8.33
C ALA A 304 17.91 -8.67 -8.05
N ALA A 305 17.80 -9.65 -7.16
CA ALA A 305 16.51 -10.24 -6.77
C ALA A 305 15.57 -9.21 -6.13
N ALA A 306 16.10 -8.26 -5.35
CA ALA A 306 15.31 -7.18 -4.79
C ALA A 306 14.80 -6.22 -5.88
N HIS A 307 15.63 -5.87 -6.87
CA HIS A 307 15.19 -5.07 -8.01
C HIS A 307 14.15 -5.77 -8.87
N ASP A 308 14.34 -7.05 -9.17
CA ASP A 308 13.35 -7.84 -9.92
C ASP A 308 12.00 -7.86 -9.20
N LEU A 309 12.00 -7.99 -7.88
CA LEU A 309 10.78 -7.90 -7.08
C LEU A 309 10.14 -6.51 -7.18
N VAL A 310 10.90 -5.42 -7.07
CA VAL A 310 10.33 -4.06 -7.19
C VAL A 310 9.76 -3.79 -8.59
N ASP A 311 10.42 -4.28 -9.65
CA ASP A 311 9.89 -4.23 -11.02
C ASP A 311 8.54 -4.97 -11.13
N GLN A 312 8.45 -6.17 -10.56
CA GLN A 312 7.19 -6.95 -10.51
C GLN A 312 6.10 -6.23 -9.71
N MET A 313 6.45 -5.63 -8.57
CA MET A 313 5.52 -4.84 -7.76
C MET A 313 4.93 -3.68 -8.58
N ALA A 314 5.78 -2.97 -9.33
CA ALA A 314 5.37 -1.83 -10.16
C ALA A 314 4.45 -2.26 -11.30
N LYS A 315 4.82 -3.32 -12.03
CA LYS A 315 4.04 -3.88 -13.14
C LYS A 315 2.67 -4.38 -12.67
N ASN A 316 2.64 -5.23 -11.65
CA ASN A 316 1.40 -5.77 -11.09
C ASN A 316 0.47 -4.65 -10.59
N ARG A 317 1.04 -3.60 -9.97
CA ARG A 317 0.25 -2.44 -9.52
C ARG A 317 -0.30 -1.64 -10.70
N ALA A 318 0.48 -1.43 -11.75
CA ALA A 318 0.04 -0.73 -12.95
C ALA A 318 -1.09 -1.48 -13.67
N GLU A 319 -0.96 -2.80 -13.80
CA GLU A 319 -1.98 -3.68 -14.39
C GLU A 319 -3.25 -3.71 -13.56
N THR A 320 -3.14 -3.89 -12.24
CA THR A 320 -4.29 -3.86 -11.32
C THR A 320 -5.05 -2.54 -11.41
N LEU A 321 -4.32 -1.42 -11.52
CA LEU A 321 -4.93 -0.10 -11.67
C LEU A 321 -5.35 0.24 -13.09
N ALA A 322 -4.98 -0.56 -14.09
CA ALA A 322 -5.54 -0.49 -15.44
C ALA A 322 -6.85 -1.29 -15.56
N GLY A 323 -7.06 -2.27 -14.67
CA GLY A 323 -8.29 -3.07 -14.60
C GLY A 323 -9.47 -2.37 -13.93
N ASP A 324 -10.62 -3.05 -13.97
CA ASP A 324 -11.85 -2.64 -13.29
C ASP A 324 -11.78 -2.81 -11.77
N HIS A 325 -12.53 -1.98 -11.04
CA HIS A 325 -12.74 -2.17 -9.61
C HIS A 325 -13.42 -3.54 -9.36
N PRO A 326 -13.13 -4.28 -8.27
CA PRO A 326 -13.70 -5.62 -8.03
C PRO A 326 -15.23 -5.68 -8.10
N VAL A 327 -15.93 -4.64 -7.62
CA VAL A 327 -17.40 -4.52 -7.76
C VAL A 327 -17.84 -4.50 -9.22
N VAL A 328 -17.10 -3.80 -10.08
CA VAL A 328 -17.39 -3.71 -11.53
C VAL A 328 -17.07 -5.02 -12.22
N ALA A 329 -15.94 -5.65 -11.90
CA ALA A 329 -15.59 -6.97 -12.43
C ALA A 329 -16.66 -8.02 -12.08
N LYS A 330 -17.04 -8.11 -10.80
CA LYS A 330 -18.12 -9.01 -10.34
C LYS A 330 -19.45 -8.73 -11.03
N PHE A 331 -19.83 -7.46 -11.18
CA PHE A 331 -21.05 -7.09 -11.90
C PHE A 331 -21.03 -7.60 -13.34
N TRP A 332 -19.90 -7.43 -14.02
CA TRP A 332 -19.72 -7.85 -15.39
C TRP A 332 -19.72 -9.36 -15.56
N ASP A 333 -19.09 -10.11 -14.63
CA ASP A 333 -19.17 -11.57 -14.59
C ASP A 333 -20.63 -12.05 -14.42
N GLN A 334 -21.39 -11.40 -13.52
CA GLN A 334 -22.81 -11.70 -13.30
C GLN A 334 -23.64 -11.39 -14.55
N PHE A 335 -23.38 -10.24 -15.20
CA PHE A 335 -24.06 -9.85 -16.43
C PHE A 335 -23.78 -10.85 -17.55
N ASP A 336 -22.53 -11.24 -17.76
CA ASP A 336 -22.11 -12.17 -18.82
C ASP A 336 -22.65 -13.59 -18.56
N TYR A 337 -22.68 -14.02 -17.30
CA TYR A 337 -23.35 -15.27 -16.91
C TYR A 337 -24.84 -15.23 -17.25
N LEU A 338 -25.53 -14.14 -16.94
CA LEU A 338 -26.96 -14.01 -17.26
C LEU A 338 -27.19 -13.97 -18.77
N GLU A 339 -26.39 -13.20 -19.52
CA GLU A 339 -26.48 -13.09 -20.97
C GLU A 339 -26.23 -14.44 -21.68
N SER A 340 -25.24 -15.21 -21.22
CA SER A 340 -24.91 -16.52 -21.80
C SER A 340 -25.95 -17.61 -21.49
N ASN A 341 -26.61 -17.53 -20.34
CA ASN A 341 -27.67 -18.47 -19.94
C ASN A 341 -29.07 -18.05 -20.41
N GLU A 342 -29.19 -16.93 -21.12
CA GLU A 342 -30.37 -16.58 -21.91
C GLU A 342 -30.36 -17.36 -23.24
N ALA A 343 -30.34 -18.69 -23.14
CA ALA A 343 -30.55 -19.54 -24.31
C ALA A 343 -31.99 -19.36 -24.83
N TYR A 344 -32.13 -19.31 -26.15
CA TYR A 344 -33.41 -19.47 -26.82
C TYR A 344 -33.97 -20.86 -26.48
N ASP A 345 -35.08 -20.90 -25.75
CA ASP A 345 -35.84 -22.12 -25.49
C ASP A 345 -36.92 -22.26 -26.59
N PRO A 346 -36.76 -23.21 -27.54
CA PRO A 346 -37.71 -23.41 -28.63
C PRO A 346 -39.06 -23.98 -28.16
N ASP A 347 -39.08 -24.70 -27.03
CA ASP A 347 -40.25 -25.45 -26.55
C ASP A 347 -41.21 -24.58 -25.73
N LEU A 348 -40.75 -23.42 -25.23
CA LEU A 348 -41.56 -22.44 -24.49
C LEU A 348 -42.17 -21.31 -25.34
N GLY A 349 -41.97 -21.32 -26.66
CA GLY A 349 -42.62 -20.36 -27.58
C GLY A 349 -42.29 -18.88 -27.34
N GLY A 350 -41.28 -18.57 -26.52
CA GLY A 350 -40.88 -17.22 -26.17
C GLY A 350 -39.49 -17.19 -25.58
N GLY A 351 -38.49 -16.77 -26.37
CA GLY A 351 -37.16 -16.49 -25.83
C GLY A 351 -37.26 -15.46 -24.70
N LYS A 352 -36.53 -15.66 -23.60
CA LYS A 352 -36.42 -14.63 -22.56
C LYS A 352 -35.92 -13.34 -23.20
N VAL A 353 -36.53 -12.21 -22.82
CA VAL A 353 -36.06 -10.88 -23.23
C VAL A 353 -34.58 -10.77 -22.86
N PRO A 354 -33.69 -10.40 -23.80
CA PRO A 354 -32.27 -10.28 -23.50
C PRO A 354 -32.00 -9.28 -22.38
N ILE A 355 -31.04 -9.59 -21.50
CA ILE A 355 -30.61 -8.69 -20.42
C ILE A 355 -29.98 -7.42 -20.98
N ASN A 356 -29.35 -7.50 -22.17
CA ASN A 356 -28.98 -6.32 -22.95
C ASN A 356 -30.20 -5.69 -23.61
N SER A 357 -30.63 -4.55 -23.08
CA SER A 357 -31.80 -3.81 -23.57
C SER A 357 -31.52 -2.96 -24.81
N HIS A 358 -30.28 -2.90 -25.31
CA HIS A 358 -29.94 -2.02 -26.44
C HIS A 358 -30.28 -2.67 -27.79
N ARG A 359 -30.90 -1.90 -28.70
CA ARG A 359 -31.23 -2.41 -30.06
C ARG A 359 -30.01 -2.65 -30.93
N LYS A 360 -28.98 -1.80 -30.80
CA LYS A 360 -27.65 -1.98 -31.39
C LYS A 360 -26.77 -2.73 -30.40
N ASP A 361 -27.13 -3.98 -30.10
CA ASP A 361 -26.47 -4.82 -29.10
C ASP A 361 -25.02 -5.16 -29.46
N LYS A 362 -24.68 -5.14 -30.75
CA LYS A 362 -23.29 -5.28 -31.22
C LYS A 362 -22.38 -4.14 -30.76
N ASP A 363 -22.91 -2.93 -30.67
CA ASP A 363 -22.13 -1.71 -30.36
C ASP A 363 -22.23 -1.31 -28.89
N PHE A 364 -23.38 -1.58 -28.26
CA PHE A 364 -23.70 -1.10 -26.93
C PHE A 364 -24.38 -2.16 -26.06
N ILE A 365 -24.15 -2.03 -24.77
CA ILE A 365 -24.83 -2.75 -23.71
C ILE A 365 -25.69 -1.74 -22.95
N ALA A 366 -27.01 -1.95 -22.89
CA ALA A 366 -27.91 -1.11 -22.10
C ALA A 366 -28.51 -1.91 -20.96
N ILE A 367 -28.31 -1.42 -19.73
CA ILE A 367 -28.66 -2.12 -18.50
C ILE A 367 -29.75 -1.35 -17.77
N HIS A 368 -30.89 -2.00 -17.59
CA HIS A 368 -31.93 -1.54 -16.69
C HIS A 368 -31.79 -2.24 -15.33
N PHE A 369 -31.33 -1.52 -14.30
CA PHE A 369 -31.01 -2.12 -13.00
C PHE A 369 -32.15 -2.94 -12.37
N PRO A 370 -33.42 -2.48 -12.34
CA PRO A 370 -34.51 -3.31 -11.81
C PRO A 370 -34.68 -4.65 -12.53
N HIS A 371 -34.47 -4.67 -13.85
CA HIS A 371 -34.52 -5.91 -14.63
C HIS A 371 -33.29 -6.78 -14.36
N PHE A 372 -32.09 -6.20 -14.26
CA PHE A 372 -30.89 -6.91 -13.83
C PHE A 372 -31.06 -7.56 -12.45
N GLU A 373 -31.56 -6.83 -11.44
CA GLU A 373 -31.80 -7.36 -10.09
C GLU A 373 -32.84 -8.49 -10.09
N ALA A 374 -33.92 -8.36 -10.89
CA ALA A 374 -34.90 -9.42 -11.05
C ALA A 374 -34.26 -10.69 -11.64
N ARG A 375 -33.42 -10.55 -12.68
CA ARG A 375 -32.72 -11.67 -13.31
C ARG A 375 -31.69 -12.32 -12.40
N CYS A 376 -30.95 -11.54 -11.62
CA CYS A 376 -30.07 -12.09 -10.59
C CYS A 376 -30.87 -12.94 -9.60
N ARG A 377 -32.02 -12.45 -9.13
CA ARG A 377 -32.88 -13.18 -8.18
C ARG A 377 -33.39 -14.50 -8.75
N ASP A 378 -33.86 -14.50 -10.01
CA ASP A 378 -34.32 -15.70 -10.71
C ASP A 378 -33.19 -16.74 -10.86
N ALA A 379 -31.96 -16.27 -11.10
CA ALA A 379 -30.76 -17.09 -11.20
C ALA A 379 -30.13 -17.45 -9.84
N LYS A 380 -30.74 -17.04 -8.72
CA LYS A 380 -30.20 -17.21 -7.35
C LYS A 380 -28.81 -16.56 -7.16
N ILE A 381 -28.55 -15.48 -7.89
CA ILE A 381 -27.35 -14.64 -7.79
C ILE A 381 -27.66 -13.47 -6.86
N THR A 382 -26.74 -13.15 -5.96
CA THR A 382 -26.82 -11.94 -5.13
C THR A 382 -25.99 -10.82 -5.77
N PRO A 383 -26.61 -9.79 -6.36
CA PRO A 383 -25.89 -8.63 -6.88
C PRO A 383 -25.49 -7.69 -5.74
N ASP A 384 -24.51 -6.82 -6.00
CA ASP A 384 -24.21 -5.71 -5.09
C ASP A 384 -25.33 -4.64 -5.16
N PRO A 385 -25.55 -3.86 -4.08
CA PRO A 385 -26.57 -2.80 -4.06
C PRO A 385 -26.42 -1.83 -5.23
N VAL A 386 -27.53 -1.45 -5.86
CA VAL A 386 -27.55 -0.59 -7.07
C VAL A 386 -26.84 0.74 -6.87
N ASP A 387 -26.91 1.36 -5.69
CA ASP A 387 -26.22 2.62 -5.42
C ASP A 387 -24.69 2.47 -5.44
N ILE A 388 -24.18 1.31 -4.98
CA ILE A 388 -22.76 0.97 -5.06
C ILE A 388 -22.38 0.69 -6.53
N LEU A 389 -23.19 -0.09 -7.25
CA LEU A 389 -22.97 -0.35 -8.68
C LEU A 389 -22.92 0.95 -9.49
N LYS A 390 -23.91 1.83 -9.34
CA LYS A 390 -23.97 3.13 -10.03
C LYS A 390 -22.79 4.04 -9.71
N LYS A 391 -22.23 3.94 -8.50
CA LYS A 391 -21.03 4.69 -8.10
C LYS A 391 -19.80 4.23 -8.89
N HIS A 392 -19.56 2.92 -9.01
CA HIS A 392 -18.34 2.39 -9.64
C HIS A 392 -18.46 2.16 -11.15
N LEU A 393 -19.64 1.80 -11.67
CA LEU A 393 -19.80 1.45 -13.08
C LEU A 393 -19.51 2.61 -14.03
N LYS A 394 -19.64 3.86 -13.58
CA LYS A 394 -19.25 5.04 -14.38
C LYS A 394 -17.77 5.01 -14.78
N ASP A 395 -16.94 4.42 -13.93
CA ASP A 395 -15.50 4.33 -14.10
C ASP A 395 -15.06 2.98 -14.70
N SER A 396 -16.00 2.20 -15.25
CA SER A 396 -15.66 0.92 -15.87
C SER A 396 -14.74 1.11 -17.08
N LYS A 397 -13.67 0.33 -17.10
CA LYS A 397 -12.61 0.30 -18.11
C LYS A 397 -12.81 -0.83 -19.10
N SER A 398 -13.28 -2.01 -18.66
CA SER A 398 -13.58 -3.12 -19.59
C SER A 398 -14.73 -2.77 -20.54
N ARG A 399 -15.75 -2.07 -20.02
CA ARG A 399 -16.94 -1.65 -20.76
C ARG A 399 -17.22 -0.20 -20.47
N LYS A 400 -16.70 0.69 -21.31
CA LYS A 400 -16.74 2.15 -21.09
C LYS A 400 -18.18 2.66 -20.96
N PHE A 401 -18.51 3.29 -19.85
CA PHE A 401 -19.79 3.98 -19.66
C PHE A 401 -19.93 5.13 -20.66
N VAL A 402 -21.11 5.22 -21.29
CA VAL A 402 -21.43 6.24 -22.30
C VAL A 402 -22.34 7.30 -21.69
N ARG A 403 -23.53 6.89 -21.21
CA ARG A 403 -24.52 7.76 -20.57
C ARG A 403 -25.64 6.94 -19.91
N ALA A 404 -26.42 7.60 -19.05
CA ALA A 404 -27.72 7.09 -18.58
C ALA A 404 -28.83 7.77 -19.37
N ASP A 405 -29.66 6.99 -20.07
CA ASP A 405 -30.64 7.52 -21.02
C ASP A 405 -31.80 6.52 -21.21
N THR A 406 -32.93 6.99 -21.75
CA THR A 406 -34.05 6.12 -22.09
C THR A 406 -33.77 5.42 -23.42
N VAL A 407 -33.82 4.09 -23.42
CA VAL A 407 -33.70 3.27 -24.62
C VAL A 407 -35.03 2.60 -24.93
N ASN A 408 -35.36 2.50 -26.20
CA ASN A 408 -36.46 1.65 -26.65
C ASN A 408 -35.94 0.22 -26.71
N SER A 409 -36.34 -0.62 -25.76
CA SER A 409 -35.92 -2.02 -25.70
C SER A 409 -36.33 -2.78 -26.96
N ARG A 410 -35.74 -3.97 -27.14
CA ARG A 410 -36.04 -4.87 -28.26
C ARG A 410 -37.50 -5.31 -28.31
N ASN A 411 -38.18 -5.22 -27.18
CA ASN A 411 -39.56 -5.60 -26.93
C ASN A 411 -40.50 -4.37 -26.86
N GLY A 412 -40.04 -3.20 -27.34
CA GLY A 412 -40.88 -2.03 -27.56
C GLY A 412 -41.17 -1.18 -26.31
N GLN A 413 -40.62 -1.55 -25.14
CA GLN A 413 -40.77 -0.78 -23.91
C GLN A 413 -39.68 0.31 -23.82
N SER A 414 -40.05 1.51 -23.40
CA SER A 414 -39.08 2.56 -23.09
C SER A 414 -38.54 2.35 -21.67
N LEU A 415 -37.25 2.04 -21.56
CA LEU A 415 -36.58 1.74 -20.29
C LEU A 415 -35.45 2.74 -20.05
N HIS A 416 -35.38 3.32 -18.85
CA HIS A 416 -34.23 4.11 -18.45
C HIS A 416 -33.05 3.19 -18.15
N CYS A 417 -32.00 3.27 -18.95
CA CYS A 417 -30.86 2.35 -18.92
C CYS A 417 -29.54 3.07 -18.77
N TRP A 418 -28.57 2.34 -18.22
CA TRP A 418 -27.17 2.72 -18.23
C TRP A 418 -26.50 2.08 -19.44
N ILE A 419 -25.95 2.90 -20.32
CA ILE A 419 -25.42 2.49 -21.62
C ILE A 419 -23.90 2.44 -21.56
N PHE A 420 -23.34 1.33 -22.01
CA PHE A 420 -21.91 1.04 -22.07
C PHE A 420 -21.52 0.64 -23.50
N LYS A 421 -20.25 0.79 -23.87
CA LYS A 421 -19.72 0.21 -25.10
C LYS A 421 -19.65 -1.33 -24.98
N ASN A 422 -20.03 -2.03 -26.04
CA ASN A 422 -19.84 -3.47 -26.13
C ASN A 422 -18.44 -3.78 -26.73
N PRO A 423 -17.53 -4.46 -26.02
CA PRO A 423 -16.21 -4.79 -26.56
C PRO A 423 -16.27 -5.70 -27.80
N ARG A 424 -17.35 -6.47 -27.99
CA ARG A 424 -17.54 -7.31 -29.19
C ARG A 424 -17.54 -6.51 -30.50
N SER A 425 -17.83 -5.20 -30.47
CA SER A 425 -17.75 -4.35 -31.67
C SER A 425 -16.33 -4.17 -32.19
N ASP A 426 -15.32 -4.25 -31.30
CA ASP A 426 -13.92 -4.00 -31.65
C ASP A 426 -13.23 -5.26 -32.20
N GLU A 427 -13.61 -6.45 -31.73
CA GLU A 427 -13.16 -7.74 -32.30
C GLU A 427 -13.61 -7.90 -33.76
N THR A 428 -14.86 -7.53 -34.08
CA THR A 428 -15.39 -7.65 -35.44
C THR A 428 -14.75 -6.67 -36.45
N ARG A 429 -14.07 -5.62 -35.97
CA ARG A 429 -13.35 -4.64 -36.80
C ARG A 429 -11.86 -5.00 -37.00
N GLY A 430 -11.28 -5.78 -36.09
CA GLY A 430 -9.91 -6.28 -36.22
C GLY A 430 -9.75 -7.34 -37.31
N ASP A 431 -10.81 -8.10 -37.61
CA ASP A 431 -10.83 -9.14 -38.65
C ASP A 431 -11.12 -8.59 -40.08
N LEU A 432 -11.28 -7.27 -40.23
CA LEU A 432 -11.58 -6.60 -41.51
C LEU A 432 -10.48 -5.61 -41.95
N LEU A 433 -9.30 -5.66 -41.31
CA LEU A 433 -8.07 -4.97 -41.69
C LEU A 433 -6.94 -6.01 -41.81
#